data_AF-A0A9D6X8R1-F1
#
_entry.id   AF-A0A9D6X8R1-F1
#
_cell.length_a   1.000
_cell.length_b   1.000
_cell.length_c   1.000
_cell.angle_alpha   90.00
_cell.angle_beta   90.00
_cell.angle_gamma   90.00
#
_symmetry.space_group_name_H-M   'P 1'
#
loop_
_entity.id
_entity.type
_entity.pdbx_description
1 polymer ?
#
loop_
_entity_poly.entity_id
_entity_poly.type
_entity_poly.pdbx_seq_one_letter_code
_entity_poly.pdbx_strand_id
1 'polypeptide(L)'
;MDLRSAALTATPAKSASDLTVAVTGFDDSGLQKGRLGSRSHLWGGTSYFDLTGGKPGEVVAQLIADNLKKRGWHVEKAGADGKAQVTLSGKVLELSVNAKSSFGSTDITSATKIALEAVNAADGSKVRMTLSGAGSQGVFWFEEEDAQALLSETIAESLEKLIATTKVENNLLRLK
;
A
#
# COMPACT_ATOMS: atom_id res chain seq x y z
N MET A 1 -18.00 19.21 -52.32
CA MET A 1 -18.21 18.13 -51.33
C MET A 1 -16.98 18.12 -50.45
N ASP A 2 -16.96 19.05 -49.49
CA ASP A 2 -15.81 19.29 -48.62
C ASP A 2 -15.93 18.40 -47.40
N LEU A 3 -15.18 17.30 -47.41
CA LEU A 3 -14.98 16.46 -46.23
C LEU A 3 -14.06 17.21 -45.27
N ARG A 4 -14.66 18.00 -44.38
CA ARG A 4 -13.97 18.55 -43.20
C ARG A 4 -13.52 17.39 -42.31
N SER A 5 -12.26 16.98 -42.46
CA SER A 5 -11.57 16.12 -41.51
C SER A 5 -11.51 16.83 -40.16
N ALA A 6 -12.39 16.41 -39.25
CA ALA A 6 -12.29 16.76 -37.85
C ALA A 6 -11.00 16.13 -37.29
N ALA A 7 -10.00 16.96 -37.02
CA ALA A 7 -8.85 16.57 -36.23
C ALA A 7 -9.36 16.26 -34.82
N LEU A 8 -9.56 14.98 -34.52
CA LEU A 8 -9.58 14.48 -33.16
C LEU A 8 -8.22 14.81 -32.57
N THR A 9 -8.14 15.89 -31.79
CA THR A 9 -7.05 16.12 -30.85
C THR A 9 -7.05 14.96 -29.88
N ALA A 10 -6.28 13.92 -30.20
CA ALA A 10 -5.89 12.91 -29.26
C ALA A 10 -4.99 13.60 -28.23
N THR A 11 -5.59 13.94 -27.09
CA THR A 11 -4.84 14.37 -25.91
C THR A 11 -3.79 13.31 -25.64
N PRO A 12 -2.48 13.65 -25.58
CA PRO A 12 -1.46 12.66 -25.27
C PRO A 12 -1.81 12.05 -23.92
N ALA A 13 -1.90 10.71 -23.86
CA ALA A 13 -2.14 9.99 -22.62
C ALA A 13 -1.01 10.35 -21.65
N LYS A 14 -1.29 11.25 -20.72
CA LYS A 14 -0.37 11.71 -19.69
C LYS A 14 0.06 10.48 -18.90
N SER A 15 1.36 10.19 -18.93
CA SER A 15 1.92 9.06 -18.19
C SER A 15 1.66 9.26 -16.69
N ALA A 16 1.53 8.17 -15.93
CA ALA A 16 1.23 8.20 -14.48
C ALA A 16 2.18 9.11 -13.66
N SER A 17 3.35 9.46 -14.21
CA SER A 17 4.34 10.41 -13.66
C SER A 17 3.84 11.85 -13.48
N ASP A 18 2.73 12.24 -14.10
CA ASP A 18 2.15 13.58 -14.01
C ASP A 18 0.97 13.70 -13.02
N LEU A 19 0.59 12.59 -12.39
CA LEU A 19 -0.54 12.52 -11.47
C LEU A 19 -0.06 12.84 -10.04
N THR A 20 -0.62 13.90 -9.46
CA THR A 20 -0.39 14.24 -8.04
C THR A 20 -1.34 13.45 -7.16
N VAL A 21 -0.81 12.64 -6.26
CA VAL A 21 -1.58 11.77 -5.36
C VAL A 21 -1.38 12.21 -3.91
N ALA A 22 -2.47 12.47 -3.20
CA ALA A 22 -2.44 12.63 -1.75
C ALA A 22 -2.71 11.29 -1.09
N VAL A 23 -1.82 10.85 -0.20
CA VAL A 23 -2.08 9.67 0.66
C VAL A 23 -2.48 10.17 2.05
N THR A 24 -3.68 9.83 2.49
CA THR A 24 -4.18 10.13 3.83
C THR A 24 -3.84 9.00 4.79
N GLY A 25 -3.99 9.24 6.10
CA GLY A 25 -3.97 8.16 7.09
C GLY A 25 -5.05 7.11 6.81
N PHE A 26 -4.76 5.86 7.15
CA PHE A 26 -5.70 4.75 7.03
C PHE A 26 -6.38 4.49 8.37
N ASP A 27 -7.66 4.16 8.36
CA ASP A 27 -8.37 3.72 9.56
C ASP A 27 -7.84 2.35 10.01
N ASP A 28 -7.43 2.27 11.27
CA ASP A 28 -6.86 1.07 11.91
C ASP A 28 -7.71 0.58 13.09
N SER A 29 -8.89 1.17 13.31
CA SER A 29 -9.81 0.87 14.43
C SER A 29 -10.28 -0.59 14.50
N GLY A 30 -10.10 -1.37 13.43
CA GLY A 30 -10.47 -2.79 13.36
C GLY A 30 -9.34 -3.78 13.66
N LEU A 31 -8.09 -3.32 13.82
CA LEU A 31 -6.96 -4.21 14.11
C LEU A 31 -7.01 -4.68 15.57
N GLN A 32 -6.82 -5.97 15.78
CA GLN A 32 -6.71 -6.55 17.12
C GLN A 32 -5.50 -5.96 17.86
N LYS A 33 -5.77 -5.01 18.77
CA LYS A 33 -4.88 -4.49 19.82
C LYS A 33 -3.42 -4.25 19.41
N GLY A 34 -3.16 -3.35 18.46
CA GLY A 34 -1.86 -2.65 18.30
C GLY A 34 -0.60 -3.50 18.04
N ARG A 35 -0.72 -4.83 18.06
CA ARG A 35 0.37 -5.78 17.91
C ARG A 35 0.56 -6.07 16.44
N LEU A 36 1.79 -5.89 16.00
CA LEU A 36 2.19 -6.26 14.66
C LEU A 36 2.22 -7.77 14.50
N GLY A 37 2.61 -8.47 15.55
CA GLY A 37 2.92 -9.87 15.39
C GLY A 37 3.26 -10.62 16.65
N SER A 38 3.53 -11.91 16.45
CA SER A 38 3.93 -12.81 17.51
C SER A 38 5.10 -13.68 17.09
N ARG A 39 5.96 -14.03 18.05
CA ARG A 39 7.03 -14.99 17.88
C ARG A 39 6.82 -16.17 18.82
N SER A 40 6.72 -17.36 18.26
CA SER A 40 6.67 -18.62 19.01
C SER A 40 8.09 -19.17 19.19
N HIS A 41 8.49 -19.38 20.44
CA HIS A 41 9.84 -19.84 20.80
C HIS A 41 9.92 -21.37 20.81
N LEU A 42 11.10 -21.89 20.46
CA LEU A 42 11.40 -23.34 20.39
C LEU A 42 11.08 -24.11 21.68
N TRP A 43 11.36 -23.49 22.82
CA TRP A 43 11.24 -24.10 24.14
C TRP A 43 9.90 -23.76 24.83
N GLY A 44 8.93 -23.27 24.06
CA GLY A 44 7.64 -22.80 24.56
C GLY A 44 7.66 -21.29 24.86
N GLY A 45 6.45 -20.71 24.85
CA GLY A 45 6.23 -19.27 25.04
C GLY A 45 6.03 -18.51 23.73
N THR A 46 5.28 -17.41 23.84
CA THR A 46 5.01 -16.49 22.72
C THR A 46 5.35 -15.07 23.17
N SER A 47 6.27 -14.42 22.45
CA SER A 47 6.46 -12.98 22.58
C SER A 47 5.65 -12.25 21.51
N TYR A 48 5.31 -11.00 21.77
CA TYR A 48 4.61 -10.14 20.84
C TYR A 48 5.49 -8.94 20.53
N PHE A 49 5.36 -8.41 19.33
CA PHE A 49 6.04 -7.20 18.91
C PHE A 49 5.05 -6.26 18.25
N ASP A 50 5.32 -4.97 18.41
CA ASP A 50 4.50 -3.88 17.90
C ASP A 50 5.16 -3.27 16.65
N LEU A 51 4.43 -2.42 15.94
CA LEU A 51 4.98 -1.67 14.83
C LEU A 51 5.86 -0.54 15.34
N THR A 52 7.11 -0.48 14.87
CA THR A 52 7.94 0.70 15.07
C THR A 52 7.36 1.85 14.24
N GLY A 53 7.21 3.04 14.83
CA GLY A 53 6.71 4.23 14.13
C GLY A 53 5.24 4.59 14.38
N GLY A 54 4.55 3.91 15.30
CA GLY A 54 3.25 4.36 15.82
C GLY A 54 2.07 3.55 15.30
N LYS A 55 0.97 4.23 14.95
CA LYS A 55 -0.29 3.57 14.59
C LYS A 55 -0.16 2.80 13.26
N PRO A 56 -0.66 1.56 13.16
CA PRO A 56 -0.64 0.77 11.92
C PRO A 56 -1.11 1.54 10.68
N GLY A 57 -2.19 2.32 10.82
CA GLY A 57 -2.73 3.10 9.72
C GLY A 57 -1.81 4.21 9.19
N GLU A 58 -0.99 4.80 10.06
CA GLU A 58 -0.01 5.82 9.69
C GLU A 58 1.22 5.19 9.01
N VAL A 59 1.69 4.05 9.53
CA VAL A 59 2.81 3.31 8.95
C VAL A 59 2.45 2.80 7.55
N VAL A 60 1.24 2.24 7.37
CA VAL A 60 0.74 1.81 6.06
C VAL A 60 0.64 2.98 5.07
N ALA A 61 0.11 4.13 5.51
CA ALA A 61 0.05 5.33 4.67
C ALA A 61 1.44 5.76 4.18
N GLN A 62 2.42 5.76 5.08
CA GLN A 62 3.80 6.13 4.78
C GLN A 62 4.44 5.14 3.80
N LEU A 63 4.30 3.84 4.03
CA LEU A 63 4.81 2.79 3.14
C LEU A 63 4.22 2.90 1.73
N ILE A 64 2.91 3.15 1.60
CA ILE A 64 2.26 3.35 0.30
C ILE A 64 2.81 4.61 -0.37
N ALA A 65 2.90 5.72 0.36
CA ALA A 65 3.43 6.97 -0.16
C ALA A 65 4.86 6.83 -0.67
N ASP A 66 5.73 6.17 0.09
CA ASP A 66 7.14 5.98 -0.26
C ASP A 66 7.30 5.02 -1.46
N ASN A 67 6.47 3.98 -1.55
CA ASN A 67 6.45 3.11 -2.73
C ASN A 67 5.99 3.85 -3.99
N LEU A 68 4.94 4.67 -3.91
CA LEU A 68 4.49 5.49 -5.02
C LEU A 68 5.56 6.49 -5.47
N LYS A 69 6.24 7.17 -4.53
CA LYS A 69 7.37 8.07 -4.84
C LYS A 69 8.51 7.34 -5.53
N LYS A 70 8.92 6.16 -5.04
CA LYS A 70 9.95 5.32 -5.68
C LYS A 70 9.60 4.95 -7.11
N ARG A 71 8.30 4.86 -7.43
CA ARG A 71 7.77 4.59 -8.78
C ARG A 71 7.64 5.85 -9.64
N GLY A 72 8.09 7.00 -9.17
CA GLY A 72 8.08 8.27 -9.91
C GLY A 72 6.75 9.01 -9.87
N TRP A 73 5.84 8.64 -8.97
CA TRP A 73 4.58 9.36 -8.78
C TRP A 73 4.83 10.59 -7.88
N HIS A 74 4.13 11.68 -8.17
CA HIS A 74 4.15 12.86 -7.31
C HIS A 74 3.22 12.63 -6.13
N VAL A 75 3.77 12.34 -4.95
CA VAL A 75 2.99 12.09 -3.74
C VAL A 75 3.11 13.25 -2.77
N GLU A 76 1.95 13.83 -2.42
CA GLU A 76 1.85 14.89 -1.42
C GLU A 76 1.24 14.35 -0.13
N LYS A 77 1.61 14.98 1.00
CA LYS A 77 0.97 14.71 2.27
C LYS A 77 -0.44 15.31 2.23
N ALA A 78 -1.44 14.55 2.67
CA ALA A 78 -2.82 15.04 2.71
C ALA A 78 -2.91 16.40 3.44
N GLY A 79 -3.43 17.42 2.76
CA GLY A 79 -3.56 18.79 3.29
C GLY A 79 -2.50 19.78 2.81
N ALA A 80 -1.49 19.37 2.03
CA ALA A 80 -0.62 20.30 1.32
C ALA A 80 -1.36 20.87 0.08
N ASP A 81 -1.70 22.15 0.12
CA ASP A 81 -2.17 23.01 -0.98
C ASP A 81 -3.41 22.59 -1.80
N GLY A 82 -4.05 21.46 -1.52
CA GLY A 82 -5.33 21.06 -2.13
C GLY A 82 -5.26 20.78 -3.64
N LYS A 83 -4.06 20.53 -4.19
CA LYS A 83 -3.81 20.32 -5.63
C LYS A 83 -3.74 18.86 -6.04
N ALA A 84 -3.92 17.92 -5.11
CA ALA A 84 -3.91 16.50 -5.41
C ALA A 84 -5.04 16.14 -6.38
N GLN A 85 -4.69 15.50 -7.48
CA GLN A 85 -5.62 15.04 -8.51
C GLN A 85 -6.35 13.77 -8.04
N VAL A 86 -5.69 12.95 -7.21
CA VAL A 86 -6.26 11.75 -6.61
C VAL A 86 -5.96 11.72 -5.11
N THR A 87 -6.95 11.41 -4.30
CA THR A 87 -6.78 11.16 -2.86
C THR A 87 -6.91 9.67 -2.58
N LEU A 88 -5.87 9.06 -2.05
CA LEU A 88 -5.84 7.69 -1.56
C LEU A 88 -6.10 7.67 -0.05
N SER A 89 -7.10 6.89 0.35
CA SER A 89 -7.49 6.66 1.74
C SER A 89 -7.91 5.21 1.92
N GLY A 90 -8.22 4.78 3.14
CA GLY A 90 -8.67 3.41 3.34
C GLY A 90 -8.73 2.94 4.77
N LYS A 91 -8.86 1.62 4.92
CA LYS A 91 -8.91 0.91 6.19
C LYS A 91 -7.95 -0.28 6.17
N VAL A 92 -7.15 -0.42 7.22
CA VAL A 92 -6.33 -1.61 7.45
C VAL A 92 -7.23 -2.67 8.08
N LEU A 93 -7.48 -3.76 7.34
CA LEU A 93 -8.34 -4.86 7.76
C LEU A 93 -7.53 -5.97 8.44
N GLU A 94 -6.32 -6.21 7.94
CA GLU A 94 -5.39 -7.19 8.48
C GLU A 94 -3.97 -6.69 8.27
N LEU A 95 -3.17 -6.80 9.32
CA LEU A 95 -1.75 -6.49 9.29
C LEU A 95 -1.11 -7.35 10.38
N SER A 96 -0.46 -8.44 9.97
CA SER A 96 0.12 -9.38 10.91
C SER A 96 1.45 -9.95 10.41
N VAL A 97 2.34 -10.21 11.36
CA VAL A 97 3.57 -10.98 11.13
C VAL A 97 3.71 -12.06 12.21
N ASN A 98 3.97 -13.29 11.82
CA ASN A 98 4.18 -14.39 12.74
C ASN A 98 5.54 -15.03 12.50
N ALA A 99 6.33 -15.13 13.56
CA ALA A 99 7.61 -15.81 13.57
C ALA A 99 7.49 -17.12 14.35
N LYS A 100 8.02 -18.21 13.79
CA LYS A 100 8.05 -19.52 14.42
C LYS A 100 9.50 -20.00 14.45
N SER A 101 10.10 -20.05 15.64
CA SER A 101 11.45 -20.58 15.78
C SER A 101 11.44 -22.11 15.68
N SER A 102 12.33 -22.63 14.85
CA SER A 102 12.57 -24.04 14.54
C SER A 102 14.07 -24.36 14.77
N PHE A 103 14.46 -25.64 14.82
CA PHE A 103 15.84 -26.00 15.17
C PHE A 103 16.82 -25.48 14.10
N GLY A 104 17.59 -24.45 14.44
CA GLY A 104 18.54 -23.80 13.52
C GLY A 104 17.93 -22.78 12.56
N SER A 105 16.66 -22.37 12.73
CA SER A 105 16.01 -21.38 11.86
C SER A 105 14.81 -20.72 12.53
N THR A 106 14.31 -19.63 11.95
CA THR A 106 13.01 -19.04 12.29
C THR A 106 12.27 -18.74 11.00
N ASP A 107 11.06 -19.29 10.89
CA ASP A 107 10.15 -19.03 9.78
C ASP A 107 9.30 -17.81 10.11
N ILE A 108 9.37 -16.77 9.28
CA ILE A 108 8.59 -15.54 9.41
C ILE A 108 7.55 -15.52 8.31
N THR A 109 6.30 -15.22 8.66
CA THR A 109 5.17 -15.11 7.73
C THR A 109 4.48 -13.77 7.93
N SER A 110 4.08 -13.11 6.85
CA SER A 110 3.31 -11.87 6.88
C SER A 110 1.96 -12.08 6.19
N ALA A 111 0.93 -11.41 6.71
CA ALA A 111 -0.36 -11.32 6.05
C ALA A 111 -0.88 -9.88 6.15
N THR A 112 -1.33 -9.36 5.01
CA THR A 112 -1.85 -8.00 4.90
C THR A 112 -3.14 -7.98 4.11
N LYS A 113 -4.10 -7.18 4.59
CA LYS A 113 -5.35 -6.87 3.90
C LYS A 113 -5.73 -5.43 4.14
N ILE A 114 -5.75 -4.64 3.08
CA ILE A 114 -5.99 -3.19 3.14
C ILE A 114 -7.11 -2.86 2.16
N ALA A 115 -8.21 -2.32 2.65
CA ALA A 115 -9.23 -1.71 1.80
C ALA A 115 -8.79 -0.29 1.45
N LEU A 116 -8.71 0.01 0.16
CA LEU A 116 -8.24 1.27 -0.40
C LEU A 116 -9.40 1.93 -1.16
N GLU A 117 -9.54 3.24 -1.00
CA GLU A 117 -10.43 4.09 -1.78
C GLU A 117 -9.60 5.23 -2.39
N ALA A 118 -9.56 5.27 -3.72
CA ALA A 118 -9.03 6.38 -4.49
C ALA A 118 -10.18 7.28 -4.94
N VAL A 119 -10.10 8.57 -4.63
CA VAL A 119 -11.08 9.58 -5.05
C VAL A 119 -10.43 10.50 -6.07
N ASN A 120 -10.97 10.54 -7.28
CA ASN A 120 -10.53 11.45 -8.33
C ASN A 120 -11.13 12.85 -8.10
N ALA A 121 -10.30 13.88 -7.99
CA ALA A 121 -10.75 15.25 -7.75
C ALA A 121 -11.51 15.86 -8.95
N ALA A 122 -11.24 15.37 -10.16
CA ALA A 122 -11.81 15.93 -11.40
C ALA A 122 -13.32 15.66 -11.56
N ASP A 123 -13.80 14.49 -11.12
CA ASP A 123 -15.20 14.08 -11.28
C ASP A 123 -15.83 13.50 -10.00
N GLY A 124 -15.07 13.40 -8.91
CA GLY A 124 -15.52 12.80 -7.65
C GLY A 124 -15.70 11.28 -7.72
N SER A 125 -15.29 10.63 -8.82
CA SER A 125 -15.40 9.19 -8.96
C SER A 125 -14.50 8.48 -7.95
N LYS A 126 -15.00 7.35 -7.45
CA LYS A 126 -14.35 6.55 -6.42
C LYS A 126 -13.96 5.19 -6.98
N VAL A 127 -12.69 4.84 -6.84
CA VAL A 127 -12.18 3.52 -7.13
C VAL A 127 -11.90 2.83 -5.80
N ARG A 128 -12.61 1.74 -5.55
CA ARG A 128 -12.39 0.89 -4.37
C ARG A 128 -11.61 -0.34 -4.77
N MET A 129 -10.61 -0.67 -3.97
CA MET A 129 -9.73 -1.78 -4.22
C MET A 129 -9.34 -2.44 -2.90
N THR A 130 -9.00 -3.71 -2.93
CA THR A 130 -8.48 -4.42 -1.76
C THR A 130 -7.08 -4.90 -2.09
N LEU A 131 -6.10 -4.36 -1.37
CA LEU A 131 -4.75 -4.90 -1.34
C LEU A 131 -4.77 -6.13 -0.43
N SER A 132 -4.39 -7.29 -0.96
CA SER A 132 -4.14 -8.47 -0.12
C SER A 132 -2.79 -9.03 -0.49
N GLY A 133 -1.98 -9.33 0.52
CA GLY A 133 -0.63 -9.84 0.35
C GLY A 133 -0.28 -10.82 1.45
N ALA A 134 0.51 -11.82 1.11
CA ALA A 134 1.13 -12.71 2.07
C ALA A 134 2.58 -12.94 1.66
N GLY A 135 3.47 -12.99 2.64
CA GLY A 135 4.90 -13.21 2.44
C GLY A 135 5.43 -14.25 3.42
N SER A 136 6.54 -14.87 3.08
CA SER A 136 7.24 -15.79 3.97
C SER A 136 8.75 -15.71 3.73
N GLN A 137 9.53 -15.74 4.80
CA GLN A 137 10.98 -15.84 4.75
C GLN A 137 11.52 -16.72 5.88
N GLY A 138 12.63 -17.39 5.65
CA GLY A 138 13.36 -18.14 6.68
C GLY A 138 14.65 -17.42 7.04
N VAL A 139 14.87 -17.15 8.33
CA VAL A 139 16.10 -16.51 8.83
C VAL A 139 16.79 -17.40 9.85
N PHE A 140 18.12 -17.33 9.92
CA PHE A 140 18.89 -18.10 10.90
C PHE A 140 18.84 -17.46 12.29
N TRP A 141 18.95 -16.12 12.33
CA TRP A 141 18.72 -15.31 13.52
C TRP A 141 17.55 -14.39 13.25
N PHE A 142 16.56 -14.38 14.15
CA PHE A 142 15.39 -13.51 14.03
C PHE A 142 15.66 -12.17 14.67
N GLU A 143 15.46 -11.11 13.89
CA GLU A 143 15.36 -9.72 14.37
C GLU A 143 13.97 -9.15 14.01
N GLU A 144 13.49 -8.15 14.75
CA GLU A 144 12.18 -7.55 14.49
C GLU A 144 12.16 -6.77 13.15
N GLU A 145 13.33 -6.29 12.75
CA GLU A 145 13.61 -5.63 11.48
C GLU A 145 13.31 -6.56 10.30
N ASP A 146 13.60 -7.86 10.43
CA ASP A 146 13.28 -8.85 9.39
C ASP A 146 11.76 -8.95 9.18
N ALA A 147 10.99 -8.97 10.27
CA ALA A 147 9.54 -9.00 10.24
C ALA A 147 8.95 -7.75 9.57
N GLN A 148 9.53 -6.57 9.85
CA GLN A 148 9.10 -5.31 9.25
C GLN A 148 9.49 -5.19 7.78
N ALA A 149 10.67 -5.69 7.41
CA ALA A 149 11.13 -5.76 6.03
C ALA A 149 10.18 -6.64 5.19
N LEU A 150 9.86 -7.85 5.68
CA LEU A 150 8.93 -8.75 5.00
C LEU A 150 7.54 -8.11 4.83
N LEU A 151 7.04 -7.44 5.85
CA LEU A 151 5.76 -6.74 5.77
C LEU A 151 5.76 -5.63 4.72
N SER A 152 6.83 -4.82 4.72
CA SER A 152 7.01 -3.71 3.78
C SER A 152 7.08 -4.20 2.34
N GLU A 153 7.80 -5.29 2.11
CA GLU A 153 7.89 -5.99 0.82
C GLU A 153 6.53 -6.54 0.40
N THR A 154 5.81 -7.20 1.31
CA THR A 154 4.47 -7.76 1.03
C THR A 154 3.49 -6.67 0.58
N ILE A 155 3.51 -5.50 1.23
CA ILE A 155 2.67 -4.36 0.85
C ILE A 155 3.11 -3.80 -0.49
N ALA A 156 4.42 -3.63 -0.72
CA ALA A 156 4.98 -3.10 -1.96
C ALA A 156 4.59 -3.98 -3.16
N GLU A 157 4.79 -5.29 -3.06
CA GLU A 157 4.40 -6.23 -4.12
C GLU A 157 2.91 -6.19 -4.43
N SER A 158 2.08 -6.12 -3.40
CA SER A 158 0.62 -6.08 -3.55
C SER A 158 0.17 -4.77 -4.20
N LEU A 159 0.83 -3.66 -3.87
CA LEU A 159 0.63 -2.36 -4.50
C LEU A 159 1.10 -2.36 -5.96
N GLU A 160 2.21 -3.01 -6.27
CA GLU A 160 2.70 -3.13 -7.65
C GLU A 160 1.76 -3.90 -8.54
N LYS A 161 1.25 -5.04 -8.04
CA LYS A 161 0.22 -5.83 -8.73
C LYS A 161 -1.02 -4.97 -9.02
N LEU A 162 -1.39 -4.10 -8.07
CA LEU A 162 -2.50 -3.18 -8.23
C LEU A 162 -2.22 -2.07 -9.25
N ILE A 163 -1.06 -1.44 -9.20
CA ILE A 163 -0.67 -0.39 -10.14
C ILE A 163 -0.59 -0.97 -11.56
N ALA A 164 -0.09 -2.20 -11.71
CA ALA A 164 -0.02 -2.89 -13.00
C ALA A 164 -1.41 -3.13 -13.63
N THR A 165 -2.43 -3.37 -12.80
CA THR A 165 -3.83 -3.52 -13.23
C THR A 165 -4.61 -2.21 -13.28
N THR A 166 -3.97 -1.10 -12.91
CA THR A 166 -4.54 0.25 -12.99
C THR A 166 -4.14 0.91 -14.31
N LYS A 167 -5.06 1.65 -14.92
CA LYS A 167 -4.82 2.51 -16.08
C LYS A 167 -5.08 3.96 -15.68
N VAL A 168 -4.18 4.86 -16.06
CA VAL A 168 -4.42 6.30 -15.96
C VAL A 168 -4.99 6.76 -17.29
N GLU A 169 -6.24 7.25 -17.28
CA GLU A 169 -6.90 7.85 -18.44
C GLU A 169 -7.37 9.25 -18.08
N ASN A 170 -6.99 10.27 -18.85
CA ASN A 170 -7.45 11.65 -18.65
C ASN A 170 -7.26 12.20 -17.23
N ASN A 171 -6.12 11.88 -16.57
CA ASN A 171 -5.85 12.22 -15.17
C ASN A 171 -6.80 11.57 -14.15
N LEU A 172 -7.50 10.51 -14.55
CA LEU A 172 -8.32 9.68 -13.68
C LEU A 172 -7.64 8.34 -13.48
N LEU A 173 -7.63 7.88 -12.23
CA LEU A 173 -7.26 6.51 -11.91
C LEU A 173 -8.45 5.61 -12.22
N ARG A 174 -8.23 4.62 -13.10
CA ARG A 174 -9.23 3.62 -13.48
C ARG A 174 -8.64 2.22 -13.39
N LEU A 175 -9.47 1.23 -13.05
CA LEU A 175 -9.08 -0.18 -13.16
C LEU A 175 -9.15 -0.60 -14.63
N LYS A 176 -8.20 -1.43 -15.08
CA LYS A 176 -8.25 -2.06 -16.40
C LYS A 176 -9.39 -3.06 -16.51
#